data_AF-A0A2R4ME97-F1
#
_entry.id   AF-A0A2R4ME97-F1
#
_cell.length_a   1.000
_cell.length_b   1.000
_cell.length_c   1.000
_cell.angle_alpha   90.00
_cell.angle_beta   90.00
_cell.angle_gamma   90.00
#
_symmetry.space_group_name_H-M   'P 1'
#
loop_
_entity.id
_entity.type
_entity.pdbx_description
1 polymer ?
#
loop_
_entity_poly.entity_id
_entity_poly.type
_entity_poly.pdbx_seq_one_letter_code
_entity_poly.pdbx_strand_id
1 'polypeptide(L)'
;MKKNPVAEWDKFMLRMPPGMRDKLKKVANENSNSLNSEIIARLEQSFNLHPTEKSFDAAFTRMEKATIEMEERSKELEKYILKFKALEEGRNPE
;
A
#
# COMPACT_ATOMS: atom_id res chain seq x y z
N MET A 1 21.61 0.95 -8.62
CA MET A 1 20.73 1.98 -8.03
C MET A 1 21.59 2.97 -7.28
N LYS A 2 21.61 4.26 -7.68
CA LYS A 2 22.32 5.28 -6.89
C LYS A 2 21.58 5.44 -5.56
N LYS A 3 22.21 5.08 -4.45
CA LYS A 3 21.75 5.47 -3.11
C LYS A 3 21.90 6.98 -3.05
N ASN A 4 20.81 7.74 -3.17
CA ASN A 4 20.87 9.17 -2.84
C ASN A 4 21.14 9.27 -1.34
N PRO A 5 22.29 9.82 -0.92
CA PRO A 5 22.56 9.99 0.49
C PRO A 5 21.50 10.93 1.08
N VAL A 6 21.03 10.63 2.29
CA VAL A 6 20.09 11.48 3.05
C VAL A 6 20.57 12.94 3.16
N ALA A 7 21.88 13.18 2.98
CA ALA A 7 22.49 14.50 2.90
C ALA A 7 21.97 15.38 1.74
N GLU A 8 21.48 14.78 0.66
CA GLU A 8 20.91 15.48 -0.51
C GLU A 8 19.43 15.83 -0.34
N TRP A 9 18.80 15.43 0.76
CA TRP A 9 17.38 15.70 0.98
C TRP A 9 17.15 17.14 1.44
N ASP A 10 16.02 17.71 1.02
CA ASP A 10 15.60 19.05 1.42
C ASP A 10 15.40 19.15 2.93
N LYS A 11 15.96 20.21 3.52
CA LYS A 11 15.87 20.48 4.96
C LYS A 11 14.87 21.59 5.23
N PHE A 12 13.91 21.34 6.10
CA PHE A 12 12.90 22.31 6.48
C PHE A 12 12.97 22.63 7.99
N MET A 13 13.05 23.91 8.33
CA MET A 13 13.10 24.37 9.72
C MET A 13 11.69 24.57 10.27
N LEU A 14 11.23 23.63 11.08
CA LEU A 14 9.89 23.67 11.69
C LEU A 14 9.91 24.41 13.04
N ARG A 15 9.02 25.40 13.20
CA ARG A 15 8.72 26.02 14.51
C ARG A 15 7.59 25.24 15.19
N MET A 16 7.85 24.75 16.39
CA MET A 16 6.89 23.96 17.17
C MET A 16 6.39 24.76 18.38
N PRO A 17 5.10 24.64 18.74
CA PRO A 17 4.59 25.11 20.02
C PRO A 17 5.32 24.46 21.21
N PRO A 18 5.29 25.09 22.41
CA PRO A 18 5.88 24.52 23.62
C PRO A 18 5.42 23.09 23.89
N GLY A 19 6.35 22.21 24.28
CA GLY A 19 6.08 20.80 24.61
C GLY A 19 5.83 19.86 23.42
N MET A 20 5.59 20.37 22.20
CA MET A 20 5.33 19.51 21.04
C MET A 20 6.55 18.67 20.64
N ARG A 21 7.76 19.24 20.72
CA ARG A 21 9.00 18.51 20.41
C ARG A 21 9.23 17.35 21.38
N ASP A 22 8.98 17.54 22.66
CA ASP A 22 9.16 16.51 23.69
C ASP A 22 8.14 15.39 23.52
N LYS A 23 6.89 15.74 23.19
CA LYS A 23 5.85 14.77 22.83
C LYS A 23 6.26 13.91 21.64
N LEU A 24 6.77 14.52 20.56
CA LEU A 24 7.24 13.78 19.39
C LEU A 24 8.45 12.89 19.72
N LYS A 25 9.39 13.38 20.53
CA LYS A 25 10.56 12.61 20.95
C LYS A 25 10.18 11.38 21.77
N LYS A 26 9.19 11.51 22.67
CA LYS A 26 8.67 10.39 23.44
C LYS A 26 8.10 9.29 22.53
N VAL A 27 7.23 9.66 21.58
CA VAL A 27 6.63 8.69 20.66
C VAL A 27 7.66 8.06 19.72
N ALA A 28 8.61 8.86 19.21
CA ALA A 28 9.68 8.34 18.37
C ALA A 28 10.50 7.27 19.10
N ASN A 29 10.83 7.50 20.39
CA ASN A 29 11.54 6.52 21.21
C ASN A 29 10.71 5.26 21.46
N GLU A 30 9.41 5.38 21.74
CA GLU A 30 8.50 4.24 21.90
C GLU A 30 8.44 3.38 20.62
N ASN A 31 8.49 4.03 19.46
CA ASN A 31 8.47 3.37 18.15
C ASN A 31 9.85 2.93 17.65
N SER A 32 10.93 3.09 18.44
CA SER A 32 12.33 2.86 18.02
C SER A 32 12.71 3.60 16.72
N ASN A 33 12.09 4.75 16.48
CA ASN A 33 12.28 5.58 15.30
C ASN A 33 13.12 6.82 15.63
N SER A 34 13.81 7.37 14.61
CA SER A 34 14.36 8.72 14.74
C SER A 34 13.23 9.74 14.83
N LEU A 35 13.48 10.88 15.49
CA LEU A 35 12.51 11.97 15.51
C LEU A 35 12.10 12.41 14.10
N ASN A 36 13.05 12.41 13.16
CA ASN A 36 12.77 12.73 11.76
C ASN A 36 11.85 11.68 11.12
N SER A 37 12.14 10.40 11.32
CA SER A 37 11.31 9.29 10.82
C SER A 37 9.87 9.37 11.34
N GLU A 38 9.69 9.70 12.61
CA GLU A 38 8.36 9.88 13.22
C GLU A 38 7.62 11.09 12.62
N ILE A 39 8.31 12.22 12.38
CA ILE A 39 7.72 13.39 11.73
C ILE A 39 7.26 13.05 10.31
N ILE A 40 8.11 12.37 9.52
CA ILE A 40 7.78 11.98 8.16
C ILE A 40 6.58 11.01 8.14
N ALA A 41 6.58 9.99 9.00
CA ALA A 41 5.48 9.02 9.07
C ALA A 41 4.13 9.69 9.35
N ARG A 42 4.09 10.68 10.26
CA ARG A 42 2.87 11.44 10.56
C ARG A 42 2.42 12.31 9.39
N LEU A 43 3.36 12.93 8.67
CA LEU A 43 3.04 13.72 7.48
C LEU A 43 2.46 12.84 6.38
N GLU A 44 3.08 11.68 6.10
CA GLU A 44 2.57 10.70 5.14
C GLU A 44 1.16 10.22 5.51
N GLN A 45 0.93 9.92 6.79
CA GLN A 45 -0.41 9.58 7.28
C GLN A 45 -1.42 10.71 7.03
N SER A 46 -1.03 11.98 7.24
CA SER A 46 -1.92 13.12 7.00
C SER A 46 -2.29 13.30 5.52
N PHE A 47 -1.37 13.00 4.60
CA PHE A 47 -1.66 13.02 3.15
C PHE A 47 -2.60 11.88 2.73
N ASN A 48 -2.52 10.74 3.41
CA ASN A 48 -3.41 9.60 3.15
C ASN A 48 -4.80 9.77 3.79
N LEU A 49 -4.92 10.53 4.88
CA LEU A 49 -6.19 10.82 5.55
C LEU A 49 -7.08 11.80 4.77
N HIS A 50 -6.48 12.59 3.88
CA HIS A 50 -7.19 13.46 2.93
C HIS A 50 -6.80 13.07 1.51
N PRO A 51 -7.33 11.94 0.99
CA PRO A 51 -7.07 11.57 -0.38
C PRO A 51 -7.59 12.70 -1.26
N THR A 52 -6.71 13.28 -2.07
CA THR A 52 -7.12 14.22 -3.13
C THR A 52 -8.05 13.47 -4.09
N GLU A 53 -8.96 14.18 -4.80
CA GLU A 53 -9.83 13.56 -5.81
C GLU A 53 -9.04 12.66 -6.79
N LYS A 54 -7.85 13.10 -7.20
CA LYS A 54 -6.93 12.31 -8.05
C LYS A 54 -6.45 11.00 -7.43
N SER A 55 -6.28 10.95 -6.11
CA SER A 55 -5.87 9.73 -5.41
C SER A 55 -7.00 8.72 -5.26
N PHE A 56 -8.27 9.20 -5.20
CA PHE A 56 -9.44 8.33 -5.28
C PHE A 56 -9.56 7.71 -6.67
N ASP A 57 -9.38 8.47 -7.75
CA ASP A 57 -9.42 7.94 -9.12
C ASP A 57 -8.37 6.86 -9.35
N ALA A 58 -7.15 7.08 -8.86
CA ALA A 58 -6.06 6.11 -8.98
C ALA A 58 -6.32 4.84 -8.17
N ALA A 59 -6.87 4.97 -6.96
CA ALA A 59 -7.25 3.82 -6.13
C ALA A 59 -8.42 3.05 -6.76
N PHE A 60 -9.43 3.75 -7.26
CA PHE A 60 -10.60 3.18 -7.93
C PHE A 60 -10.19 2.40 -9.18
N THR A 61 -9.37 2.99 -10.05
CA THR A 61 -8.87 2.33 -11.27
C THR A 61 -8.09 1.04 -10.96
N ARG A 62 -7.26 1.06 -9.89
CA ARG A 62 -6.52 -0.14 -9.47
C ARG A 62 -7.44 -1.23 -8.92
N MET A 63 -8.42 -0.84 -8.13
CA MET A 63 -9.41 -1.77 -7.58
C MET A 63 -10.26 -2.39 -8.68
N GLU A 64 -10.72 -1.60 -9.65
CA GLU A 64 -11.50 -2.05 -10.80
C GLU A 64 -10.70 -3.06 -11.65
N LYS A 65 -9.43 -2.76 -11.96
CA LYS A 65 -8.55 -3.71 -12.64
C LYS A 65 -8.37 -5.01 -11.85
N ALA A 66 -8.11 -4.92 -10.56
CA ALA A 66 -7.95 -6.09 -9.71
C ALA A 66 -9.23 -6.95 -9.67
N THR A 67 -10.41 -6.32 -9.66
CA THR A 67 -11.69 -7.06 -9.71
C THR A 67 -11.89 -7.78 -11.04
N ILE A 68 -11.55 -7.15 -12.17
CA ILE A 68 -11.65 -7.76 -13.50
C ILE A 68 -10.69 -8.94 -13.61
N GLU A 69 -9.42 -8.76 -13.23
CA GLU A 69 -8.40 -9.82 -13.25
C GLU A 69 -8.79 -11.00 -12.35
N MET A 70 -9.36 -10.72 -11.17
CA MET A 70 -9.83 -11.76 -10.26
C MET A 70 -10.99 -12.55 -10.87
N GLU A 71 -11.91 -11.89 -11.57
CA GLU A 71 -13.05 -12.55 -12.21
C GLU A 71 -12.63 -13.41 -13.42
N GLU A 72 -11.69 -12.94 -14.22
CA GLU A 72 -11.09 -13.72 -15.31
C GLU A 72 -10.40 -14.98 -14.78
N ARG A 73 -9.61 -14.83 -13.70
CA ARG A 73 -8.93 -15.95 -13.07
C ARG A 73 -9.91 -16.94 -12.42
N SER A 74 -11.03 -16.46 -11.89
CA SER A 74 -12.11 -17.31 -11.39
C SER A 74 -12.74 -18.17 -12.49
N LYS A 75 -13.05 -17.57 -13.64
CA LYS A 75 -13.60 -18.29 -14.81
C LYS A 75 -12.63 -19.35 -15.34
N GLU A 76 -11.34 -19.04 -15.33
CA GLU A 76 -10.31 -19.99 -15.73
C GLU A 76 -10.23 -21.19 -14.77
N LEU A 77 -10.28 -20.93 -13.46
CA LEU A 77 -10.33 -21.98 -12.43
C LEU A 77 -11.56 -22.88 -12.58
N GLU A 78 -12.74 -22.33 -12.85
CA GLU A 78 -13.96 -23.11 -13.10
C GLU A 78 -13.81 -24.06 -14.29
N LYS A 79 -13.17 -23.59 -15.37
CA LYS A 79 -12.87 -24.43 -16.54
C LYS A 79 -11.97 -25.61 -16.19
N TYR A 80 -10.94 -25.38 -15.37
CA TYR A 80 -10.06 -26.45 -14.91
C TYR A 80 -10.80 -27.46 -14.00
N ILE A 81 -11.65 -26.98 -13.10
CA ILE A 81 -12.47 -27.83 -12.23
C ILE A 81 -13.39 -28.72 -13.08
N LEU A 82 -14.04 -28.14 -14.10
CA LEU A 82 -14.93 -28.90 -14.98
C LEU A 82 -14.16 -29.96 -15.79
N LYS A 83 -12.99 -29.60 -16.33
CA LYS A 83 -12.12 -30.55 -17.06
C LYS A 83 -11.67 -31.69 -16.15
N PHE A 84 -11.32 -31.40 -14.90
CA PHE A 84 -10.89 -32.41 -13.95
C PHE A 84 -12.04 -33.35 -13.56
N LYS A 85 -13.23 -32.82 -13.28
CA LYS A 85 -14.44 -33.62 -13.02
C LYS A 85 -14.79 -34.55 -14.19
N ALA A 86 -14.71 -34.06 -15.42
CA ALA A 86 -14.98 -34.88 -16.62
C ALA A 86 -13.97 -36.05 -16.79
N LEU A 87 -12.73 -35.87 -16.33
CA LEU A 87 -11.71 -36.92 -16.32
C LEU A 87 -11.94 -37.95 -15.20
N GLU A 88 -12.41 -37.51 -14.03
CA GLU A 88 -12.77 -38.42 -12.91
C GLU A 88 -14.04 -39.22 -13.19
N GLU A 89 -15.01 -38.66 -13.93
CA GLU A 89 -16.26 -39.34 -14.31
C GLU A 89 -16.09 -40.39 -15.45
N GLY A 90 -14.87 -40.65 -15.92
CA GLY A 90 -14.58 -41.78 -16.81
C GLY A 90 -15.17 -41.69 -18.22
N ARG A 91 -15.50 -40.47 -18.70
CA ARG A 91 -15.91 -40.28 -20.09
C ARG A 91 -14.67 -40.14 -20.96
N ASN A 92 -14.12 -41.28 -21.38
CA ASN A 92 -13.13 -41.34 -22.46
C ASN A 92 -13.77 -40.74 -23.72
N PRO A 93 -13.30 -39.60 -24.25
CA PRO A 93 -13.78 -39.11 -25.53
C PRO A 93 -13.11 -39.95 -26.62
N GLU A 94 -13.89 -40.81 -27.28
CA GLU A 94 -13.58 -41.25 -28.64
C GLU A 94 -13.61 -40.07 -29.62
#